data_AF-A0A843E338-F1
#
_entry.id   AF-A0A843E338-F1
#
_cell.length_a   1.000
_cell.length_b   1.000
_cell.length_c   1.000
_cell.angle_alpha   90.00
_cell.angle_beta   90.00
_cell.angle_gamma   90.00
#
_symmetry.space_group_name_H-M   'P 1'
#
loop_
_entity.id
_entity.type
_entity.pdbx_description
1 polymer ?
#
loop_
_entity_poly.entity_id
_entity_poly.type
_entity_poly.pdbx_seq_one_letter_code
_entity_poly.pdbx_strand_id
1 'polypeptide(L)' 'MPYDTREDAQKEYTLKIPQHHHCRKCGKAFVGEGYYCSEECKKTDGEQARKSLRKYIIIVAALWVVTIAAIIVVGI' A
#
# COMPACT_ATOMS: atom_id res chain seq x y z
N MET A 1 -27.22 37.90 -34.01
CA MET A 1 -26.34 36.73 -34.25
C MET A 1 -27.21 35.49 -34.21
N PRO A 2 -27.40 34.78 -35.34
CA PRO A 2 -28.05 33.47 -35.32
C PRO A 2 -27.00 32.42 -34.94
N TYR A 3 -27.26 31.69 -33.86
CA TYR A 3 -26.43 30.54 -33.49
C TYR A 3 -26.94 29.34 -34.28
N ASP A 4 -26.10 28.90 -35.21
CA ASP A 4 -26.31 27.79 -36.14
C ASP A 4 -26.08 26.43 -35.46
N THR A 5 -26.77 25.43 -36.01
CA THR A 5 -26.73 23.97 -35.83
C THR A 5 -26.78 23.33 -34.43
N ARG A 6 -27.92 22.69 -34.20
CA ARG A 6 -28.21 21.63 -33.22
C ARG A 6 -27.51 20.28 -33.57
N GLU A 7 -26.26 20.27 -34.04
CA GLU A 7 -25.59 19.03 -34.52
C GLU A 7 -24.18 18.77 -33.93
N ASP A 8 -23.62 19.67 -33.15
CA ASP A 8 -22.22 19.59 -32.69
C ASP A 8 -22.05 19.50 -31.15
N ALA A 9 -23.15 19.59 -30.40
CA ALA A 9 -23.16 19.47 -28.93
C ALA A 9 -23.35 18.03 -28.40
N GLN A 10 -23.34 17.01 -29.26
CA GLN A 10 -23.43 15.60 -28.86
C GLN A 10 -22.31 14.75 -29.46
N LYS A 11 -21.08 15.27 -29.41
CA LYS A 11 -19.93 14.40 -29.13
C LYS A 11 -19.50 14.69 -27.71
N GLU A 12 -20.38 14.35 -26.78
CA GLU A 12 -19.99 13.96 -25.44
C GLU A 12 -19.09 12.74 -25.64
N TYR A 13 -17.81 12.98 -25.90
CA TYR A 13 -16.80 12.00 -25.64
C TYR A 13 -16.98 11.75 -24.14
N THR A 14 -17.60 10.64 -23.78
CA THR A 14 -17.42 10.11 -22.45
C THR A 14 -15.95 9.69 -22.42
N LEU A 15 -15.03 10.64 -22.22
CA LEU A 15 -13.65 10.36 -21.82
C LEU A 15 -13.85 9.70 -20.46
N LYS A 16 -14.12 8.40 -20.48
CA LYS A 16 -14.06 7.53 -19.32
C LYS A 16 -12.62 7.62 -18.87
N ILE A 17 -12.35 8.56 -17.98
CA ILE A 17 -11.06 8.69 -17.33
C ILE A 17 -10.81 7.30 -16.73
N PRO A 18 -9.78 6.57 -17.21
CA PRO A 18 -9.55 5.23 -16.73
C PRO A 18 -9.38 5.30 -15.22
N GLN A 19 -10.09 4.40 -14.51
CA GLN A 19 -9.89 4.21 -13.08
C GLN A 19 -8.45 3.74 -12.90
N HIS A 20 -7.59 4.67 -12.50
CA HIS A 20 -6.18 4.44 -12.30
C HIS A 20 -5.94 4.27 -10.81
N HIS A 21 -5.16 3.26 -10.45
CA HIS A 21 -4.72 3.06 -9.09
C HIS A 21 -3.35 3.73 -8.91
N HIS A 22 -3.12 4.33 -7.75
CA HIS A 22 -1.80 4.82 -7.38
C HIS A 22 -1.05 3.72 -6.62
N CYS A 23 0.20 3.48 -7.00
CA CYS A 23 1.03 2.52 -6.28
C CYS A 23 1.31 3.00 -4.85
N ARG A 24 1.06 2.15 -3.85
CA ARG A 24 1.25 2.48 -2.43
C ARG A 24 2.69 2.88 -2.07
N LYS A 25 3.68 2.40 -2.84
CA LYS A 25 5.11 2.60 -2.58
C LYS A 25 5.69 3.81 -3.33
N CYS A 26 5.34 4.01 -4.61
CA CYS A 26 5.96 5.05 -5.45
C CYS A 26 5.00 6.13 -5.96
N GLY A 27 3.68 5.99 -5.71
CA GLY A 27 2.66 6.96 -6.12
C GLY A 27 2.35 6.99 -7.62
N LYS A 28 3.06 6.21 -8.46
CA LYS A 28 2.80 6.15 -9.90
C LYS A 28 1.38 5.67 -10.17
N ALA A 29 0.66 6.39 -11.03
CA ALA A 29 -0.63 5.97 -11.56
C ALA A 29 -0.43 4.79 -12.51
N PHE A 30 -1.19 3.72 -12.32
CA PHE A 30 -1.18 2.54 -13.18
C PHE A 30 -2.59 1.99 -13.36
N VAL A 31 -2.80 1.32 -14.49
CA VAL A 31 -4.08 0.68 -14.84
C VAL A 31 -3.85 -0.83 -14.76
N GLY A 32 -4.59 -1.52 -13.90
CA GLY A 32 -4.43 -2.95 -13.63
C GLY A 32 -4.95 -3.32 -12.24
N GLU A 33 -4.91 -4.62 -11.92
CA GLU A 33 -5.34 -5.13 -10.62
C GLU A 33 -4.18 -5.13 -9.60
N GLY A 34 -4.46 -4.66 -8.38
CA GLY A 34 -3.53 -4.71 -7.25
C GLY A 34 -3.12 -3.34 -6.70
N TYR A 35 -2.20 -3.34 -5.74
CA TYR A 35 -1.78 -2.14 -4.99
C TYR A 35 -0.40 -1.60 -5.39
N TYR A 36 0.29 -2.29 -6.31
CA TYR A 36 1.67 -1.98 -6.70
C TYR A 36 1.81 -1.94 -8.22
N CYS A 37 2.51 -0.93 -8.74
CA CYS A 37 2.73 -0.77 -10.18
C CYS A 37 3.71 -1.81 -10.77
N SER A 38 4.51 -2.48 -9.93
CA SER A 38 5.46 -3.50 -10.35
C SER A 38 5.75 -4.50 -9.22
N GLU A 39 6.18 -5.69 -9.59
CA GLU A 39 6.72 -6.73 -8.69
C GLU A 39 7.82 -6.18 -7.76
N GLU A 40 8.62 -5.23 -8.27
CA GLU A 40 9.70 -4.60 -7.51
C GLU A 40 9.16 -3.71 -6.37
N CYS A 41 8.09 -2.95 -6.63
CA CYS A 41 7.42 -2.17 -5.58
C CYS A 41 6.76 -3.07 -4.53
N LYS A 42 6.21 -4.21 -4.95
CA LYS A 42 5.64 -5.23 -4.04
C LYS A 42 6.71 -5.88 -3.16
N LYS A 43 7.85 -6.25 -3.75
CA LYS A 43 8.98 -6.87 -3.03
C LYS A 43 9.63 -5.91 -2.06
N THR A 44 9.86 -4.66 -2.47
CA THR A 44 10.49 -3.65 -1.59
C THR A 44 9.61 -3.28 -0.40
N ASP A 45 8.30 -3.13 -0.60
CA ASP A 45 7.37 -2.87 0.51
C ASP A 45 7.28 -4.08 1.46
N GLY A 46 7.21 -5.29 0.89
CA GLY A 46 7.28 -6.53 1.66
C GLY A 46 8.59 -6.70 2.43
N GLU A 47 9.73 -6.26 1.88
CA GLU A 47 11.02 -6.33 2.57
C GLU A 47 11.12 -5.32 3.72
N GLN A 48 10.58 -4.10 3.55
CA GLN A 48 10.48 -3.14 4.63
C GLN A 48 9.60 -3.67 5.77
N ALA A 49 8.46 -4.26 5.45
CA ALA A 49 7.59 -4.91 6.44
C ALA A 49 8.28 -6.08 7.16
N ARG A 50 9.08 -6.89 6.44
CA ARG A 50 9.84 -8.00 7.04
C ARG A 50 10.94 -7.51 7.99
N LYS A 51 11.60 -6.39 7.66
CA LYS A 51 12.65 -5.80 8.52
C LYS A 51 12.07 -5.25 9.82
N SER A 52 10.92 -4.56 9.76
CA SER A 52 10.24 -4.09 10.98
C SER A 52 9.73 -5.26 11.81
N LEU A 53 9.12 -6.28 11.20
CA LEU A 53 8.67 -7.49 11.89
C LEU A 53 9.80 -8.21 12.62
N ARG A 54 10.98 -8.36 12.01
CA ARG A 54 12.15 -8.96 12.68
C ARG A 54 12.56 -8.19 13.93
N LYS A 55 12.57 -6.85 13.87
CA LYS A 55 12.87 -6.02 15.05
C LYS A 55 11.84 -6.23 16.16
N TYR A 56 10.56 -6.29 15.82
CA TYR A 56 9.49 -6.57 16.79
C TYR A 56 9.65 -7.95 17.43
N ILE A 57 9.96 -8.99 16.64
CA ILE A 57 10.17 -10.36 17.15
C ILE A 57 11.32 -10.39 18.16
N ILE A 58 12.44 -9.72 17.87
CA ILE A 58 13.60 -9.67 18.79
C ILE A 58 13.23 -8.98 20.11
N ILE A 59 12.53 -7.84 20.05
CA ILE A 59 12.12 -7.11 21.25
C ILE A 59 11.16 -7.95 22.09
N VAL A 60 10.16 -8.57 21.45
CA VAL A 60 9.19 -9.43 22.14
C VAL A 60 9.90 -10.64 22.76
N ALA A 61 10.82 -11.28 22.05
CA ALA A 61 11.61 -12.38 22.60
C ALA A 61 12.43 -11.95 23.82
N ALA A 62 13.08 -10.79 23.77
CA ALA A 62 13.81 -10.25 24.91
C ALA A 62 12.90 -9.98 26.12
N LEU A 63 11.71 -9.43 25.90
CA LEU A 63 10.71 -9.22 26.96
C LEU A 63 10.27 -10.54 27.60
N TRP A 64 10.04 -11.59 26.80
CA TRP A 64 9.72 -12.92 27.32
C TRP A 64 10.85 -13.49 28.19
N VAL A 65 12.10 -13.37 27.75
CA VAL A 65 13.27 -13.83 28.53
C VAL A 65 13.34 -13.12 29.88
N VAL A 66 13.18 -11.80 29.91
CA VAL A 66 13.18 -11.02 31.15
C VAL A 66 12.02 -11.43 32.06
N THR A 67 10.83 -11.64 31.49
CA THR A 67 9.64 -12.03 32.24
C THR A 67 9.82 -13.41 32.89
N ILE A 68 10.33 -14.38 32.14
CA ILE A 68 10.62 -15.74 32.65
C ILE A 68 11.70 -15.67 33.75
N ALA A 69 12.76 -14.90 33.54
CA ALA A 69 13.81 -14.71 34.54
C ALA A 69 13.25 -14.11 35.84
N ALA A 70 12.36 -13.12 35.74
CA ALA A 70 11.72 -12.51 36.90
C ALA A 70 10.84 -13.51 37.67
N ILE A 71 10.06 -14.35 36.96
CA ILE A 71 9.24 -15.41 37.57
C ILE A 71 10.13 -16.38 38.37
N ILE A 72 11.22 -16.86 37.75
CA ILE A 72 12.17 -17.79 38.40
C ILE A 72 12.80 -17.15 39.65
N VAL A 73 13.18 -15.87 39.58
CA VAL A 73 13.79 -15.14 40.71
C VAL A 73 12.81 -14.91 41.85
N VAL A 74 11.55 -14.58 41.53
CA VAL A 74 10.50 -14.38 42.54
C VAL A 74 10.02 -15.72 43.13
N GLY A 75 10.26 -16.83 42.44
CA GLY A 75 9.94 -18.17 42.91
C GLY A 75 8.45 -18.52 42.81
N ILE A 76 7.75 -17.92 41.84
CA ILE A 76 6.42 -18.38 41.39
C ILE A 76 6.63 -19.58 40.45
#